data_AF-A0AAX3WRB3-F1
#
_entry.id   AF-A0AAX3WRB3-F1
#
_cell.length_a   1.000
_cell.length_b   1.000
_cell.length_c   1.000
_cell.angle_alpha   90.00
_cell.angle_beta   90.00
_cell.angle_gamma   90.00
#
_symmetry.space_group_name_H-M   'P 1'
#
loop_
_entity.id
_entity.type
_entity.pdbx_description
1 polymer ?
#
loop_
_entity_poly.entity_id
_entity_poly.type
_entity_poly.pdbx_seq_one_letter_code
_entity_poly.pdbx_strand_id
1 'polypeptide(L)'
;MLTKIRKVKFEPERKNPMYNVVMESPDGKELYVKFDYTYATKNFWPLQVNYNKKNYGAKLAWYTREVENMTVELFLESIANKINKKYNFDLLQN
;
A
#
# COMPACT_ATOMS: atom_id res chain seq x y z
N MET A 1 2.40 -12.04 -0.66
CA MET A 1 1.18 -11.21 -0.74
C MET A 1 0.11 -12.02 -1.43
N LEU A 2 -0.97 -12.36 -0.72
CA LEU A 2 -2.11 -13.13 -1.21
C LEU A 2 -3.10 -12.23 -1.96
N THR A 3 -3.28 -11.00 -1.48
CA THR A 3 -4.12 -9.98 -2.11
C THR A 3 -3.66 -9.65 -3.53
N LYS A 4 -4.64 -9.44 -4.43
CA LYS A 4 -4.40 -9.09 -5.82
C LYS A 4 -4.67 -7.62 -6.09
N ILE A 5 -3.67 -6.90 -6.59
CA ILE A 5 -3.81 -5.50 -7.02
C ILE A 5 -4.75 -5.43 -8.23
N ARG A 6 -5.79 -4.59 -8.12
CA ARG A 6 -6.81 -4.39 -9.17
C ARG A 6 -6.66 -3.02 -9.84
N LYS A 7 -6.50 -1.95 -9.06
CA LYS A 7 -6.32 -0.58 -9.58
C LYS A 7 -5.27 0.15 -8.76
N VAL A 8 -4.53 1.03 -9.43
CA VAL A 8 -3.49 1.86 -8.81
C VAL A 8 -3.65 3.29 -9.32
N LYS A 9 -3.56 4.26 -8.42
CA LYS A 9 -3.24 5.65 -8.72
C LYS A 9 -1.97 6.01 -7.95
N PHE A 10 -0.93 6.38 -8.69
CA PHE A 10 0.38 6.71 -8.17
C PHE A 10 0.69 8.19 -8.43
N GLU A 11 1.16 8.90 -7.41
CA GLU A 11 1.47 10.34 -7.47
C GLU A 11 2.93 10.56 -7.00
N PRO A 12 3.94 10.35 -7.86
CA PRO A 12 5.36 10.42 -7.49
C PRO A 12 5.87 11.83 -7.22
N GLU A 13 5.24 12.85 -7.81
CA GLU A 13 5.71 14.25 -7.78
C GLU A 13 5.45 14.97 -6.43
N ARG A 14 4.75 14.31 -5.51
CA ARG A 14 4.53 14.84 -4.16
C ARG A 14 5.83 14.77 -3.35
N LYS A 15 5.94 15.64 -2.33
CA LYS A 15 7.04 15.61 -1.35
C LYS A 15 7.32 14.20 -0.80
N ASN A 16 6.25 13.46 -0.51
CA ASN A 16 6.28 12.02 -0.24
C ASN A 16 5.47 11.35 -1.37
N PRO A 17 6.04 10.39 -2.13
CA PRO A 17 5.29 9.75 -3.21
C PRO A 17 4.11 8.99 -2.63
N MET A 18 2.94 9.16 -3.25
CA MET A 18 1.66 8.69 -2.73
C MET A 18 1.12 7.54 -3.57
N TYR A 19 0.66 6.50 -2.89
CA TYR A 19 0.12 5.28 -3.46
C TYR A 19 -1.34 5.14 -3.04
N ASN A 20 -2.24 5.02 -4.03
CA ASN A 20 -3.64 4.69 -3.80
C ASN A 20 -3.94 3.39 -4.54
N VAL A 21 -4.29 2.35 -3.79
CA VAL A 21 -4.36 0.99 -4.34
C VAL A 21 -5.68 0.35 -3.95
N VAL A 22 -6.41 -0.12 -4.96
CA VAL A 22 -7.59 -0.99 -4.79
C VAL A 22 -7.15 -2.40 -5.11
N MET A 23 -7.48 -3.32 -4.21
CA MET A 23 -7.07 -4.70 -4.26
C MET A 23 -8.24 -5.62 -3.89
N GLU A 24 -8.08 -6.90 -4.22
CA GLU A 24 -9.02 -7.96 -3.88
C GLU A 24 -8.34 -8.95 -2.94
N SER A 25 -8.94 -9.14 -1.76
CA SER A 25 -8.48 -10.09 -0.75
C SER A 25 -8.76 -11.54 -1.19
N PRO A 26 -8.13 -12.53 -0.53
CA PRO A 26 -8.35 -13.94 -0.85
C PRO A 26 -9.81 -14.42 -0.72
N ASP A 27 -10.60 -13.78 0.15
CA ASP A 27 -12.03 -14.04 0.33
C ASP A 27 -12.92 -13.21 -0.62
N GLY A 28 -12.33 -12.57 -1.63
CA GLY A 28 -13.03 -11.82 -2.69
C GLY A 28 -13.51 -10.43 -2.28
N LYS A 29 -13.16 -9.94 -1.08
CA LYS A 29 -13.54 -8.60 -0.62
C LYS A 29 -12.60 -7.54 -1.16
N GLU A 30 -13.12 -6.33 -1.30
CA GLU A 30 -12.32 -5.18 -1.71
C GLU A 30 -11.51 -4.64 -0.52
N LEU A 31 -10.21 -4.43 -0.75
CA LEU A 31 -9.31 -3.70 0.12
C LEU A 31 -8.78 -2.47 -0.62
N TYR A 32 -9.07 -1.29 -0.11
CA TYR A 32 -8.42 -0.05 -0.51
C TYR A 32 -7.38 0.36 0.53
N VAL A 33 -6.17 0.67 0.07
CA VAL A 33 -5.10 1.22 0.91
C VAL A 33 -4.52 2.46 0.24
N LYS A 34 -4.49 3.57 0.99
CA LYS A 34 -3.73 4.77 0.70
C LYS A 34 -2.54 4.83 1.64
N PHE A 35 -1.35 5.01 1.09
CA PHE A 35 -0.12 5.09 1.86
C PHE A 35 0.92 5.97 1.14
N ASP A 36 1.91 6.47 1.87
CA ASP A 36 3.03 7.22 1.31
C ASP A 36 4.37 6.60 1.71
N TYR A 37 5.43 7.01 1.01
CA TYR A 37 6.80 6.82 1.48
C TYR A 37 7.30 8.11 2.11
N THR A 38 7.65 8.07 3.40
CA THR A 38 8.19 9.23 4.10
C THR A 38 9.71 9.18 4.11
N TYR A 39 10.35 10.08 3.36
CA TYR A 39 11.82 10.15 3.27
C TYR A 39 12.53 10.34 4.61
N ALA A 40 11.92 11.08 5.54
CA ALA A 40 12.50 11.34 6.87
C ALA A 40 12.65 10.07 7.71
N THR A 41 11.76 9.09 7.53
CA THR A 41 11.78 7.80 8.25
C THR A 41 12.22 6.64 7.37
N LYS A 42 12.44 6.89 6.07
CA LYS A 42 12.72 5.87 5.05
C LYS A 42 11.75 4.70 5.11
N ASN A 43 10.47 4.99 5.37
CA ASN A 43 9.46 3.96 5.63
C ASN A 43 8.11 4.32 4.98
N PHE A 44 7.29 3.30 4.75
CA PHE A 44 5.94 3.43 4.22
C PHE A 44 4.90 3.52 5.34
N TRP A 45 3.95 4.43 5.21
CA TRP A 45 2.94 4.68 6.24
C TRP A 45 1.52 4.56 5.68
N PRO A 46 0.66 3.72 6.28
CA PRO A 46 -0.75 3.70 5.91
C PRO A 46 -1.42 5.00 6.36
N LEU A 47 -2.17 5.62 5.46
CA LEU A 47 -2.91 6.85 5.70
C LEU A 47 -4.42 6.60 5.73
N GLN A 48 -4.90 5.69 4.88
CA GLN A 48 -6.31 5.31 4.83
C GLN A 48 -6.46 3.86 4.39
N VAL A 49 -7.34 3.13 5.07
CA VAL A 49 -7.67 1.74 4.80
C VAL A 49 -9.18 1.62 4.76
N ASN A 50 -9.72 1.13 3.66
CA ASN A 50 -11.11 0.69 3.60
C ASN A 50 -11.14 -0.79 3.25
N TYR A 51 -11.84 -1.60 4.05
CA TYR A 51 -12.01 -3.02 3.78
C TYR A 51 -13.49 -3.35 3.77
N ASN A 52 -13.96 -3.99 2.69
CA ASN A 52 -15.35 -4.38 2.52
C ASN A 52 -16.33 -3.24 2.84
N LYS A 53 -16.11 -2.06 2.23
CA LYS A 53 -16.90 -0.83 2.41
C LYS A 53 -16.86 -0.20 3.81
N LYS A 54 -16.04 -0.72 4.73
CA LYS A 54 -15.85 -0.14 6.07
C LYS A 54 -14.52 0.60 6.14
N ASN A 55 -14.51 1.79 6.75
CA ASN A 55 -13.33 2.61 6.97
C ASN A 55 -12.60 2.18 8.26
N TYR A 56 -11.30 1.95 8.15
CA TYR A 56 -10.41 1.52 9.24
C TYR A 56 -9.37 2.59 9.62
N GLY A 57 -9.44 3.80 9.03
CA GLY A 57 -8.44 4.85 9.21
C GLY A 57 -7.07 4.37 8.74
N ALA A 58 -6.02 4.55 9.54
CA ALA A 58 -4.68 4.03 9.24
C ALA A 58 -4.46 2.57 9.72
N LYS A 59 -5.48 1.88 10.23
CA LYS A 59 -5.33 0.55 10.86
C LYS A 59 -5.25 -0.55 9.80
N LEU A 60 -4.03 -0.92 9.43
CA LEU A 60 -3.74 -2.01 8.48
C LEU A 60 -3.21 -3.29 9.14
N ALA A 61 -2.74 -3.21 10.39
CA ALA A 61 -2.00 -4.29 11.06
C ALA A 61 -2.79 -5.60 11.21
N TRP A 62 -4.10 -5.53 11.49
CA TRP A 62 -4.95 -6.71 11.59
C TRP A 62 -5.01 -7.46 10.26
N TYR A 63 -5.16 -6.74 9.15
CA TYR A 63 -5.25 -7.32 7.82
C TYR A 63 -3.94 -7.99 7.44
N THR A 64 -2.82 -7.29 7.60
CA THR A 64 -1.51 -7.83 7.18
C THR A 64 -1.11 -9.03 8.03
N ARG A 65 -1.46 -9.03 9.32
CA ARG A 65 -1.16 -10.15 10.21
C ARG A 65 -2.06 -11.35 9.96
N GLU A 66 -3.37 -11.15 9.91
CA GLU A 66 -4.35 -12.25 9.89
C GLU A 66 -4.61 -12.78 8.48
N VAL A 67 -4.53 -11.92 7.46
CA VAL A 67 -4.80 -12.30 6.07
C VAL A 67 -3.51 -12.56 5.32
N GLU A 68 -2.52 -11.68 5.44
CA GLU A 68 -1.29 -11.74 4.63
C GLU A 68 -0.12 -12.48 5.31
N ASN A 69 -0.23 -12.75 6.61
CA ASN A 69 0.84 -13.30 7.45
C ASN A 69 2.18 -12.55 7.32
N MET A 70 2.14 -11.22 7.32
CA MET A 70 3.32 -10.36 7.24
C MET A 70 3.13 -9.03 7.98
N THR A 71 4.22 -8.27 8.13
CA THR A 71 4.18 -6.93 8.73
C THR A 71 3.53 -5.92 7.80
N VAL A 72 3.06 -4.81 8.37
CA VAL A 72 2.53 -3.68 7.59
C VAL A 72 3.58 -3.16 6.61
N GLU A 73 4.82 -3.01 7.08
CA GLU A 73 5.95 -2.51 6.28
C GLU A 73 6.21 -3.38 5.05
N LEU A 74 6.40 -4.70 5.22
CA LEU A 74 6.67 -5.62 4.12
C LEU A 74 5.51 -5.68 3.12
N PHE A 75 4.27 -5.54 3.60
CA PHE A 75 3.09 -5.51 2.75
C PHE A 75 3.07 -4.25 1.87
N LEU A 76 3.26 -3.07 2.48
CA LEU A 76 3.29 -1.80 1.74
C LEU A 76 4.49 -1.73 0.78
N GLU A 77 5.65 -2.19 1.20
CA GLU A 77 6.85 -2.29 0.36
C GLU A 77 6.61 -3.21 -0.84
N SER A 78 5.99 -4.38 -0.64
CA SER A 78 5.65 -5.31 -1.73
C SER A 78 4.73 -4.67 -2.77
N ILE A 79 3.81 -3.81 -2.34
CA ILE A 79 2.92 -3.06 -3.23
C ILE A 79 3.70 -1.96 -3.95
N ALA A 80 4.47 -1.17 -3.20
CA ALA A 80 5.28 -0.07 -3.74
C ALA A 80 6.27 -0.58 -4.80
N ASN A 81 6.99 -1.67 -4.55
CA ASN A 81 7.95 -2.25 -5.49
C ASN A 81 7.30 -2.63 -6.83
N LYS A 82 6.08 -3.19 -6.82
CA LYS A 82 5.33 -3.50 -8.04
C LYS A 82 4.94 -2.24 -8.80
N ILE A 83 4.50 -1.19 -8.09
CA ILE A 83 4.07 0.07 -8.68
C ILE A 83 5.28 0.84 -9.22
N ASN A 84 6.31 1.03 -8.40
CA ASN A 84 7.55 1.69 -8.76
C ASN A 84 8.16 1.09 -10.02
N LYS A 85 8.23 -0.25 -10.10
CA LYS A 85 8.67 -0.94 -11.32
C LYS A 85 7.79 -0.64 -12.53
N LYS A 86 6.46 -0.59 -12.37
CA LYS A 86 5.51 -0.26 -13.44
C LYS A 86 5.70 1.16 -13.98
N TYR A 87 6.04 2.11 -13.10
CA TYR A 87 6.19 3.53 -13.44
C TYR A 87 7.64 3.97 -13.62
N ASN A 88 8.61 3.04 -13.60
CA ASN A 88 10.05 3.32 -13.63
C ASN A 88 10.47 4.41 -12.60
N PHE A 89 9.94 4.29 -11.39
CA PHE A 89 10.18 5.24 -10.31
C PHE A 89 11.17 4.65 -9.31
N ASP A 90 12.24 5.40 -9.03
CA ASP A 90 13.20 5.07 -7.97
C ASP A 90 12.93 5.96 -6.74
N LEU A 91 12.83 5.33 -5.57
CA LEU A 91 12.69 6.02 -4.30
C LEU A 91 13.99 6.70 -3.87
N LEU A 92 15.12 6.21 -4.37
CA LEU A 92 16.43 6.80 -4.14
C LEU A 92 16.80 7.55 -5.43
N GLN A 93 16.38 8.81 -5.55
CA GLN A 93 17.06 9.68 -6.51
C GLN A 93 18.49 9.88 -6.00
N ASN A 94 19.43 9.15 -6.60
CA ASN A 94 20.87 9.39 -6.48
C ASN A 94 21.26 10.62 -7.28
#